data_AF-A0A3B6QJ53-F1
#
_entry.id   AF-A0A3B6QJ53-F1
#
_cell.length_a   1.000
_cell.length_b   1.000
_cell.length_c   1.000
_cell.angle_alpha   90.00
_cell.angle_beta   90.00
_cell.angle_gamma   90.00
#
_symmetry.space_group_name_H-M   'P 1'
#
loop_
_entity.id
_entity.type
_entity.pdbx_description
1 polymer ?
#
loop_
_entity_poly.entity_id
_entity_poly.type
_entity_poly.pdbx_seq_one_letter_code
_entity_poly.pdbx_strand_id
1 'polypeptide(L)'
;MPGIKRKAAGSGDAPNAGAGEASPRRRERLKASLLSFPEAAALDELQLDDAADRIFREYDPSTATPTPEGMVRLDDESIIAAFSFANRFLTSTAEDEPPAGVDPLGWLDERRRTLDEETKRSEPNNSRLVIAKIRVDLLTKGYVELPRAYVECIPV
;
A
#
# COMPACT_ATOMS: atom_id res chain seq x y z
N MET A 1 -13.98 -19.49 -57.47
CA MET A 1 -14.86 -20.48 -56.79
C MET A 1 -14.79 -21.78 -57.57
N PRO A 2 -14.70 -22.99 -56.98
CA PRO A 2 -14.24 -23.42 -55.63
C PRO A 2 -12.72 -23.78 -55.67
N GLY A 3 -12.07 -24.52 -54.74
CA GLY A 3 -12.35 -24.78 -53.32
C GLY A 3 -11.88 -26.15 -52.74
N ILE A 4 -11.56 -26.14 -51.42
CA ILE A 4 -11.65 -27.24 -50.42
C ILE A 4 -10.40 -28.12 -50.07
N LYS A 5 -9.75 -27.74 -48.95
CA LYS A 5 -9.28 -28.50 -47.75
C LYS A 5 -8.38 -29.76 -47.86
N ARG A 6 -7.25 -29.70 -47.13
CA ARG A 6 -6.88 -30.45 -45.88
C ARG A 6 -5.39 -30.17 -45.54
N LYS A 7 -4.81 -30.34 -44.35
CA LYS A 7 -5.14 -30.30 -42.89
C LYS A 7 -3.88 -30.84 -42.17
N ALA A 8 -3.22 -30.04 -41.34
CA ALA A 8 -2.36 -30.44 -40.20
C ALA A 8 -2.26 -29.18 -39.30
N ALA A 9 -2.58 -29.17 -37.99
CA ALA A 9 -2.05 -29.97 -36.87
C ALA A 9 -0.54 -29.75 -36.67
N GLY A 10 -0.06 -29.10 -35.59
CA GLY A 10 -0.74 -28.44 -34.47
C GLY A 10 0.26 -28.08 -33.37
N SER A 11 -0.24 -27.59 -32.22
CA SER A 11 0.54 -27.25 -31.00
C SER A 11 1.48 -26.03 -31.13
N GLY A 12 1.69 -25.19 -30.11
CA GLY A 12 1.19 -25.27 -28.74
C GLY A 12 0.40 -24.02 -28.34
N ASP A 13 -0.80 -24.26 -27.80
CA ASP A 13 -1.46 -23.31 -26.91
C ASP A 13 -0.70 -23.38 -25.57
N ALA A 14 0.02 -22.32 -25.24
CA ALA A 14 0.65 -22.17 -23.93
C ALA A 14 -0.24 -21.19 -23.13
N PRO A 15 -1.24 -21.68 -22.37
CA PRO A 15 -1.94 -20.82 -21.43
C PRO A 15 -0.90 -20.26 -20.45
N ASN A 16 -0.93 -18.94 -20.26
CA ASN A 16 -0.01 -18.19 -19.43
C ASN A 16 -0.19 -18.55 -17.95
N ALA A 17 0.34 -19.72 -17.55
CA ALA A 17 0.34 -20.25 -16.19
C ALA A 17 1.37 -19.50 -15.32
N GLY A 18 1.15 -18.20 -15.14
CA GLY A 18 1.99 -17.31 -14.34
C GLY A 18 1.20 -16.32 -13.46
N ALA A 19 -0.05 -16.01 -13.81
CA ALA A 19 -0.87 -15.04 -13.06
C ALA A 19 -1.51 -15.62 -11.78
N GLY A 20 -1.80 -16.92 -11.74
CA GLY A 20 -2.60 -17.55 -10.67
C GLY A 20 -1.84 -17.92 -9.40
N GLU A 21 -0.62 -18.46 -9.50
CA GLU A 21 0.17 -18.90 -8.33
C GLU A 21 1.07 -17.79 -7.75
N ALA A 22 1.37 -16.77 -8.55
CA ALA A 22 2.12 -15.61 -8.08
C ALA A 22 1.27 -14.71 -7.15
N SER A 23 -0.06 -14.62 -7.36
CA SER A 23 -0.92 -13.76 -6.55
C SER A 23 -1.06 -14.21 -5.08
N PRO A 24 -1.29 -15.49 -4.70
CA PRO A 24 -1.35 -15.87 -3.28
C PRO A 24 -0.01 -15.66 -2.58
N ARG A 25 1.11 -16.04 -3.20
CA ARG A 25 2.44 -15.81 -2.61
C ARG A 25 2.80 -14.32 -2.48
N ARG A 26 2.34 -13.47 -3.41
CA ARG A 26 2.49 -12.00 -3.30
C ARG A 26 1.58 -11.43 -2.21
N ARG A 27 0.35 -11.97 -2.06
CA ARG A 27 -0.62 -11.61 -1.01
C ARG A 27 -0.13 -11.99 0.39
N GLU A 28 0.39 -13.19 0.58
CA GLU A 28 1.02 -13.62 1.84
C GLU A 28 2.21 -12.74 2.23
N ARG A 29 3.11 -12.44 1.28
CA ARG A 29 4.24 -11.51 1.52
C ARG A 29 3.76 -10.11 1.88
N LEU A 30 2.75 -9.59 1.18
CA LEU A 30 2.18 -8.28 1.47
C LEU A 30 1.58 -8.24 2.89
N LYS A 31 0.78 -9.24 3.27
CA LYS A 31 0.24 -9.38 4.64
C LYS A 31 1.35 -9.43 5.70
N ALA A 32 2.41 -10.20 5.45
CA ALA A 32 3.56 -10.26 6.36
C ALA A 32 4.27 -8.91 6.52
N SER A 33 4.37 -8.12 5.43
CA SER A 33 4.85 -6.73 5.50
C SER A 33 3.89 -5.82 6.27
N LEU A 34 2.57 -5.90 6.04
CA LEU A 34 1.58 -5.11 6.77
C LEU A 34 1.58 -5.44 8.27
N LEU A 35 1.71 -6.72 8.64
CA LEU A 35 1.84 -7.16 10.04
C LEU A 35 3.12 -6.68 10.75
N SER A 36 4.11 -6.17 10.02
CA SER A 36 5.27 -5.52 10.62
C SER A 36 4.98 -4.08 11.08
N PHE A 37 3.83 -3.51 10.71
CA PHE A 37 3.42 -2.17 11.13
C PHE A 37 2.75 -2.25 12.51
N PRO A 38 3.15 -1.40 13.47
CA PRO A 38 2.53 -1.37 14.79
C PRO A 38 1.03 -1.03 14.71
N GLU A 39 0.61 -0.21 13.74
CA GLU A 39 -0.80 0.15 13.54
C GLU A 39 -1.65 -1.04 13.05
N ALA A 40 -1.04 -2.10 12.51
CA ALA A 40 -1.75 -3.31 12.10
C ALA A 40 -2.28 -4.12 13.30
N ALA A 41 -1.81 -3.86 14.53
CA ALA A 41 -2.39 -4.41 15.75
C ALA A 41 -3.86 -3.99 15.98
N ALA A 42 -4.34 -2.99 15.24
CA ALA A 42 -5.74 -2.56 15.25
C ALA A 42 -6.65 -3.35 14.29
N LEU A 43 -6.10 -4.24 13.45
CA LEU A 43 -6.84 -5.03 12.48
C LEU A 43 -6.93 -6.50 12.89
N ASP A 44 -8.09 -7.12 12.64
CA ASP A 44 -8.21 -8.58 12.62
C ASP A 44 -7.69 -9.19 11.29
N GLU A 45 -7.68 -10.52 11.21
CA GLU A 45 -7.21 -11.25 10.03
C GLU A 45 -8.04 -10.93 8.77
N LEU A 46 -9.37 -10.77 8.88
CA LEU A 46 -10.24 -10.44 7.75
C LEU A 46 -9.99 -9.02 7.26
N GLN A 47 -9.74 -8.08 8.17
CA GLN A 47 -9.48 -6.69 7.84
C GLN A 47 -8.08 -6.47 7.25
N LEU A 48 -7.10 -7.28 7.67
CA LEU A 48 -5.79 -7.37 7.04
C LEU A 48 -5.89 -7.96 5.62
N ASP A 49 -6.73 -8.96 5.41
CA ASP A 49 -7.09 -9.48 4.08
C ASP A 49 -7.70 -8.39 3.20
N ASP A 50 -8.68 -7.64 3.70
CA ASP A 50 -9.30 -6.50 3.01
C ASP A 50 -8.31 -5.35 2.75
N ALA A 51 -7.30 -5.16 3.61
CA ALA A 51 -6.22 -4.19 3.38
C ALA A 51 -5.30 -4.64 2.24
N ALA A 52 -4.89 -5.91 2.22
CA ALA A 52 -4.10 -6.47 1.12
C ALA A 52 -4.86 -6.41 -0.22
N ASP A 53 -6.16 -6.71 -0.22
CA ASP A 53 -6.97 -6.68 -1.44
C ASP A 53 -7.30 -5.25 -1.91
N ARG A 54 -7.42 -4.28 -0.99
CA ARG A 54 -7.41 -2.84 -1.33
C ARG A 54 -6.15 -2.46 -2.08
N ILE A 55 -4.97 -2.83 -1.55
CA ILE A 55 -3.68 -2.56 -2.19
C ILE A 55 -3.63 -3.17 -3.60
N PHE A 56 -4.01 -4.44 -3.80
CA PHE A 56 -3.98 -5.05 -5.14
C PHE A 56 -4.90 -4.38 -6.17
N ARG A 57 -6.10 -3.94 -5.76
CA ARG A 57 -7.02 -3.16 -6.60
C ARG A 57 -6.45 -1.78 -6.95
N GLU A 58 -5.74 -1.17 -6.02
CA GLU A 58 -5.14 0.15 -6.20
C GLU A 58 -3.82 0.11 -7.01
N TYR A 59 -3.23 -1.08 -7.22
CA TYR A 59 -2.17 -1.28 -8.22
C TYR A 59 -2.69 -1.29 -9.67
N ASP A 60 -3.97 -1.60 -9.92
CA ASP A 60 -4.53 -1.64 -11.27
C ASP A 60 -4.92 -0.21 -11.71
N PRO A 61 -4.31 0.35 -12.77
CA PRO A 61 -4.62 1.70 -13.23
C PRO A 61 -6.07 1.92 -13.67
N SER A 62 -6.81 0.84 -13.95
CA SER A 62 -8.24 0.90 -14.32
C SER A 62 -9.18 1.06 -13.12
N THR A 63 -8.70 0.74 -11.90
CA THR A 63 -9.47 0.85 -10.65
C THR A 63 -8.81 1.73 -9.59
N ALA A 64 -7.63 2.29 -9.87
CA ALA A 64 -6.92 3.19 -8.97
C ALA A 64 -7.72 4.48 -8.69
N THR A 65 -7.79 4.87 -7.42
CA THR A 65 -8.45 6.12 -7.01
C THR A 65 -7.68 7.34 -7.55
N PRO A 66 -8.35 8.31 -8.23
CA PRO A 66 -7.71 9.51 -8.75
C PRO A 66 -7.10 10.37 -7.65
N THR A 67 -5.85 10.80 -7.84
CA THR A 67 -5.13 11.61 -6.85
C THR A 67 -5.62 13.07 -6.80
N PRO A 68 -5.89 13.63 -5.61
CA PRO A 68 -6.29 15.02 -5.46
C PRO A 68 -5.23 16.03 -5.93
N GLU A 69 -5.68 17.22 -6.33
CA GLU A 69 -4.79 18.31 -6.71
C GLU A 69 -3.82 18.69 -5.57
N GLY A 70 -2.55 18.90 -5.89
CA GLY A 70 -1.47 19.21 -4.93
C GLY A 70 -0.88 18.00 -4.20
N MET A 71 -1.57 16.86 -4.22
CA MET A 71 -1.06 15.59 -3.70
C MET A 71 -0.27 14.83 -4.78
N VAL A 72 0.63 13.95 -4.32
CA VAL A 72 1.39 13.02 -5.14
C VAL A 72 1.20 11.64 -4.55
N ARG A 73 0.75 10.70 -5.38
CA ARG A 73 0.67 9.27 -5.03
C ARG A 73 2.07 8.68 -5.11
N LEU A 74 2.51 8.02 -4.04
CA LEU A 74 3.81 7.36 -4.03
C LEU A 74 3.78 6.08 -4.87
N ASP A 75 4.88 5.81 -5.55
CA ASP A 75 5.17 4.52 -6.18
C ASP A 75 5.91 3.58 -5.21
N ASP A 76 6.08 2.33 -5.62
CA ASP A 76 6.75 1.28 -4.83
C ASP A 76 8.18 1.68 -4.45
N GLU A 77 8.91 2.32 -5.37
CA GLU A 77 10.29 2.75 -5.15
C GLU A 77 10.36 3.84 -4.07
N SER A 78 9.49 4.84 -4.12
CA SER A 78 9.37 5.90 -3.11
C SER A 78 8.97 5.34 -1.73
N ILE A 79 8.05 4.37 -1.69
CA ILE A 79 7.63 3.70 -0.44
C ILE A 79 8.79 2.89 0.16
N ILE A 80 9.51 2.12 -0.67
CA ILE A 80 10.67 1.33 -0.25
C ILE A 80 11.81 2.24 0.23
N ALA A 81 12.08 3.34 -0.47
CA ALA A 81 13.09 4.33 -0.10
C ALA A 81 12.78 4.96 1.26
N ALA A 82 11.54 5.40 1.47
CA ALA A 82 11.09 5.93 2.75
C ALA A 82 11.29 4.93 3.91
N PHE A 83 10.83 3.67 3.77
CA PHE A 83 11.05 2.65 4.79
C PHE A 83 12.53 2.32 5.02
N SER A 84 13.35 2.31 3.96
CA SER A 84 14.79 2.06 4.06
C SER A 84 15.52 3.17 4.82
N PHE A 85 15.11 4.42 4.63
CA PHE A 85 15.59 5.56 5.41
C PHE A 85 15.12 5.47 6.88
N ALA A 86 13.83 5.16 7.09
CA ALA A 86 13.21 5.08 8.40
C ALA A 86 13.79 4.00 9.31
N ASN A 87 13.94 2.76 8.79
CA ASN A 87 14.50 1.63 9.53
C ASN A 87 15.92 1.87 10.06
N ARG A 88 16.61 2.89 9.53
CA ARG A 88 17.96 3.29 9.95
C ARG A 88 17.98 4.23 11.16
N PHE A 89 16.86 4.90 11.47
CA PHE A 89 16.82 6.01 12.45
C PHE A 89 15.57 6.07 13.34
N LEU A 90 14.48 5.37 13.02
CA LEU A 90 13.18 5.50 13.68
C LEU A 90 12.75 4.19 14.35
N THR A 91 12.41 4.27 15.64
CA THR A 91 11.76 3.21 16.40
C THR A 91 10.25 3.46 16.51
N SER A 92 9.45 2.39 16.61
CA SER A 92 8.03 2.49 16.96
C SER A 92 7.82 3.20 18.30
N THR A 93 6.65 3.83 18.48
CA THR A 93 6.25 4.54 19.70
C THR A 93 4.79 4.31 20.06
N ALA A 94 4.39 4.74 21.26
CA ALA A 94 3.02 4.60 21.76
C ALA A 94 1.94 5.35 20.93
N GLU A 95 2.33 6.26 20.02
CA GLU A 95 1.40 6.90 19.07
C GLU A 95 1.09 6.03 17.86
N ASP A 96 1.86 4.96 17.67
CA ASP A 96 1.76 4.02 16.55
C ASP A 96 0.97 2.75 16.95
N GLU A 97 0.45 2.68 18.18
CA GLU A 97 -0.31 1.56 18.73
C GLU A 97 -1.69 2.03 19.27
N PRO A 98 -2.76 1.21 19.17
CA PRO A 98 -4.07 1.56 19.71
C PRO A 98 -4.04 1.65 21.25
N PRO A 99 -4.51 2.76 21.87
CA PRO A 99 -4.52 2.89 23.33
C PRO A 99 -5.44 1.87 24.00
N ALA A 100 -5.03 1.37 25.17
CA ALA A 100 -5.80 0.38 25.92
C ALA A 100 -7.22 0.87 26.26
N GLY A 101 -8.23 0.09 25.88
CA GLY A 101 -9.65 0.40 26.11
C GLY A 101 -10.29 1.30 25.04
N VAL A 102 -9.58 1.69 23.99
CA VAL A 102 -10.13 2.36 22.81
C VAL A 102 -10.51 1.31 21.76
N ASP A 103 -11.57 1.56 20.98
CA ASP A 103 -11.88 0.74 19.80
C ASP A 103 -10.75 0.86 18.77
N PRO A 104 -10.03 -0.23 18.42
CA PRO A 104 -8.83 -0.11 17.59
C PRO A 104 -9.13 0.39 16.18
N LEU A 105 -10.32 0.08 15.64
CA LEU A 105 -10.71 0.47 14.29
C LEU A 105 -11.04 1.96 14.21
N GLY A 106 -11.85 2.46 15.15
CA GLY A 106 -12.10 3.88 15.32
C GLY A 106 -10.81 4.67 15.54
N TRP A 107 -9.87 4.13 16.34
CA TRP A 107 -8.54 4.71 16.51
C TRP A 107 -7.76 4.78 15.19
N LEU A 108 -7.73 3.72 14.38
CA LEU A 108 -6.99 3.71 13.11
C LEU A 108 -7.57 4.71 12.10
N ASP A 109 -8.90 4.82 12.03
CA ASP A 109 -9.61 5.78 11.19
C ASP A 109 -9.38 7.25 11.63
N GLU A 110 -9.25 7.49 12.95
CA GLU A 110 -8.93 8.78 13.54
C GLU A 110 -7.43 9.12 13.36
N ARG A 111 -6.53 8.16 13.60
CA ARG A 111 -5.08 8.30 13.35
C ARG A 111 -4.80 8.71 11.91
N ARG A 112 -5.49 8.10 10.93
CA ARG A 112 -5.44 8.52 9.51
C ARG A 112 -5.80 9.99 9.33
N ARG A 113 -6.93 10.44 9.90
CA ARG A 113 -7.39 11.84 9.78
C ARG A 113 -6.41 12.82 10.44
N THR A 114 -5.86 12.45 11.60
CA THR A 114 -4.83 13.24 12.29
C THR A 114 -3.59 13.39 11.43
N LEU A 115 -3.08 12.30 10.84
CA LEU A 115 -1.91 12.32 9.95
C LEU A 115 -2.18 13.07 8.63
N ASP A 116 -3.40 12.98 8.07
CA ASP A 116 -3.86 13.78 6.92
C ASP A 116 -3.92 15.30 7.26
N GLU A 117 -4.10 15.70 8.52
CA GLU A 117 -4.06 17.11 8.96
C GLU A 117 -2.66 17.57 9.36
N GLU A 118 -1.86 16.73 10.03
CA GLU A 118 -0.47 17.02 10.39
C GLU A 118 0.38 17.23 9.12
N THR A 119 0.21 16.40 8.09
CA THR A 119 0.92 16.57 6.80
C THR A 119 0.58 17.89 6.07
N LYS A 120 -0.54 18.55 6.38
CA LYS A 120 -0.86 19.89 5.85
C LYS A 120 -0.21 21.04 6.63
N ARG A 121 0.27 20.78 7.85
CA ARG A 121 0.69 21.80 8.83
C ARG A 121 2.16 21.70 9.25
N SER A 122 2.75 20.52 9.15
CA SER A 122 4.14 20.23 9.56
C SER A 122 5.15 20.52 8.44
N GLU A 123 6.44 20.55 8.81
CA GLU A 123 7.54 20.66 7.85
C GLU A 123 7.74 19.34 7.06
N PRO A 124 8.04 19.41 5.75
CA PRO A 124 8.30 18.25 4.90
C PRO A 124 9.42 17.30 5.36
N ASN A 125 10.35 17.80 6.18
CA ASN A 125 11.48 17.05 6.72
C ASN A 125 11.11 16.07 7.85
N ASN A 126 9.86 16.05 8.31
CA ASN A 126 9.42 15.17 9.40
C ASN A 126 9.25 13.71 8.90
N SER A 127 10.36 12.99 8.83
CA SER A 127 10.40 11.60 8.36
C SER A 127 9.53 10.65 9.19
N ARG A 128 9.30 10.93 10.47
CA ARG A 128 8.42 10.11 11.33
C ARG A 128 6.95 10.26 10.93
N LEU A 129 6.50 11.49 10.69
CA LEU A 129 5.16 11.78 10.18
C LEU A 129 4.94 11.09 8.82
N VAL A 130 5.91 11.19 7.90
CA VAL A 130 5.87 10.51 6.59
C VAL A 130 5.67 9.00 6.72
N ILE A 131 6.36 8.36 7.67
CA ILE A 131 6.31 6.90 7.82
C ILE A 131 5.03 6.42 8.49
N ALA A 132 4.57 7.09 9.55
CA ALA A 132 3.26 6.82 10.13
C ALA A 132 2.15 7.02 9.06
N LYS A 133 2.25 8.07 8.25
CA LYS A 133 1.35 8.33 7.12
C LYS A 133 1.35 7.18 6.11
N ILE A 134 2.52 6.72 5.67
CA ILE A 134 2.67 5.58 4.75
C ILE A 134 2.01 4.32 5.32
N ARG A 135 2.32 3.93 6.56
CA ARG A 135 1.76 2.72 7.20
C ARG A 135 0.24 2.79 7.29
N VAL A 136 -0.30 3.89 7.81
CA VAL A 136 -1.75 4.05 8.01
C VAL A 136 -2.50 4.19 6.68
N ASP A 137 -1.96 4.90 5.69
CA ASP A 137 -2.56 4.98 4.36
C ASP A 137 -2.61 3.60 3.67
N LEU A 138 -1.55 2.78 3.77
CA LEU A 138 -1.55 1.41 3.23
C LEU A 138 -2.59 0.50 3.92
N LEU A 139 -2.76 0.60 5.23
CA LEU A 139 -3.76 -0.19 5.97
C LEU A 139 -5.21 0.26 5.74
N THR A 140 -5.43 1.56 5.46
CA THR A 140 -6.79 2.16 5.40
C THR A 140 -7.28 2.46 3.99
N LYS A 141 -6.41 2.95 3.10
CA LYS A 141 -6.72 3.33 1.70
C LYS A 141 -6.22 2.26 0.72
N GLY A 142 -5.05 1.67 0.99
CA GLY A 142 -4.36 0.74 0.10
C GLY A 142 -3.38 1.40 -0.87
N TYR A 143 -3.19 2.71 -0.74
CA TYR A 143 -2.24 3.53 -1.50
C TYR A 143 -1.87 4.75 -0.65
N VAL A 144 -0.70 5.35 -0.90
CA VAL A 144 -0.21 6.49 -0.13
C VAL A 144 -0.27 7.78 -0.93
N GLU A 145 -0.76 8.85 -0.30
CA GLU A 145 -0.70 10.20 -0.84
C GLU A 145 -0.06 11.17 0.14
N LEU A 146 0.88 11.96 -0.39
CA LEU A 146 1.58 13.02 0.33
C LEU A 146 1.53 14.33 -0.47
N PRO A 147 1.55 15.51 0.19
CA PRO A 147 1.77 16.77 -0.51
C PRO A 147 3.14 16.75 -1.20
N ARG A 148 3.25 17.30 -2.42
CA ARG A 148 4.46 17.25 -3.26
C ARG A 148 5.77 17.55 -2.51
N ALA A 149 5.77 18.57 -1.64
CA ALA A 149 6.94 18.99 -0.87
C ALA A 149 7.52 17.88 0.03
N TYR A 150 6.70 16.97 0.55
CA TYR A 150 7.16 15.81 1.34
C TYR A 150 7.82 14.76 0.45
N VAL A 151 7.30 14.53 -0.77
CA VAL A 151 7.88 13.56 -1.72
C VAL A 151 9.26 14.00 -2.18
N GLU A 152 9.45 15.31 -2.41
CA GLU A 152 10.76 15.91 -2.74
C GLU A 152 11.79 15.79 -1.60
N CYS A 153 11.35 15.45 -0.39
CA CYS A 153 12.22 15.19 0.78
C CYS A 153 12.50 13.70 1.02
N ILE A 154 11.91 12.78 0.25
CA ILE A 154 12.24 11.34 0.33
C ILE A 154 13.52 11.08 -0.49
N PRO A 155 14.61 10.59 0.13
CA PRO A 155 15.84 10.30 -0.60
C PRO A 155 15.67 9.00 -1.41
N VAL A 156 15.63 9.14 -2.74
CA VAL A 156 15.69 8.05 -3.74
C VAL A 156 17.12 7.66 -4.09
#